data_AF-A0A2J0LKX6-F1
#
_entry.id   AF-A0A2J0LKX6-F1
#
_cell.length_a   1.000
_cell.length_b   1.000
_cell.length_c   1.000
_cell.angle_alpha   90.00
_cell.angle_beta   90.00
_cell.angle_gamma   90.00
#
_symmetry.space_group_name_H-M   'P 1'
#
loop_
_entity.id
_entity.type
_entity.pdbx_description
1 polymer ?
#
loop_
_entity_poly.entity_id
_entity_poly.type
_entity_poly.pdbx_seq_one_letter_code
_entity_poly.pdbx_strand_id
1 'polypeptide(L)' 'IVINKVENNTFFAKLIILIDSRLEEIDARPSDSIAIAIRAKAPIFAEEEVLENISNNME' A
#
# COMPACT_ATOMS: atom_id res chain seq x y z
N ILE A 1 -0.41 5.85 -2.23
CA ILE A 1 0.18 4.68 -1.52
C ILE A 1 -0.10 3.43 -2.32
N VAL A 2 0.78 2.44 -2.24
CA VAL A 2 0.63 1.17 -2.98
C VAL A 2 0.71 0.01 -1.99
N ILE A 3 -0.34 -0.82 -1.92
CA ILE A 3 -0.30 -2.10 -1.21
C ILE A 3 0.26 -3.13 -2.18
N ASN A 4 1.49 -3.58 -1.94
CA ASN A 4 2.28 -4.28 -2.96
C ASN A 4 2.60 -5.74 -2.63
N LYS A 5 2.31 -6.21 -1.42
CA LYS A 5 2.60 -7.59 -1.03
C LYS A 5 1.68 -8.06 0.10
N VAL A 6 1.35 -9.34 0.07
CA VAL A 6 0.80 -10.09 1.21
C VAL A 6 1.64 -11.34 1.42
N GLU A 7 2.04 -11.62 2.65
CA GLU A 7 2.81 -12.81 3.03
C GLU A 7 2.40 -13.24 4.42
N ASN A 8 2.06 -14.52 4.61
CA ASN A 8 1.64 -15.06 5.91
C ASN A 8 0.55 -14.19 6.58
N ASN A 9 -0.49 -13.82 5.82
CA ASN A 9 -1.58 -12.92 6.23
C ASN A 9 -1.13 -11.51 6.68
N THR A 10 0.10 -11.12 6.38
CA THR A 10 0.65 -9.80 6.67
C THR A 10 0.74 -9.00 5.38
N PHE A 11 0.06 -7.86 5.34
CA PHE A 11 0.10 -6.94 4.21
C PHE A 11 1.22 -5.92 4.37
N PHE A 12 1.84 -5.56 3.24
CA PHE A 12 2.90 -4.56 3.15
C PHE A 12 2.48 -3.46 2.18
N ALA A 13 2.94 -2.24 2.45
CA ALA A 13 2.67 -1.10 1.60
C ALA A 13 3.90 -0.21 1.44
N LYS A 14 3.93 0.50 0.32
CA LYS A 14 4.86 1.58 0.05
C LYS A 14 4.14 2.92 0.10
N LEU A 15 4.68 3.83 0.89
CA LEU A 15 4.31 5.24 0.88
C LEU A 15 5.24 5.95 -0.10
N ILE A 16 4.64 6.51 -1.16
CA ILE A 16 5.36 7.30 -2.16
C ILE A 16 5.16 8.77 -1.81
N ILE A 17 6.25 9.49 -1.58
CA ILE A 17 6.22 10.92 -1.26
C ILE A 17 7.09 11.72 -2.23
N LEU A 18 6.68 12.94 -2.51
CA LEU A 18 7.43 13.89 -3.32
C LEU A 18 8.22 14.82 -2.39
N ILE A 19 9.55 14.73 -2.40
CA ILE A 19 10.46 15.62 -1.67
C ILE A 19 11.43 16.23 -2.67
N ASP A 20 11.52 17.56 -2.73
CA ASP A 20 12.46 18.28 -3.61
C ASP A 20 12.40 17.80 -5.08
N SER A 21 11.20 17.58 -5.59
CA SER A 21 10.93 17.04 -6.95
C SER A 21 11.41 15.60 -7.18
N ARG A 22 11.76 14.86 -6.14
CA ARG A 22 12.07 13.42 -6.20
C ARG A 22 10.96 12.60 -5.55
N LEU A 23 10.64 11.48 -6.18
CA LEU A 23 9.78 10.47 -5.57
C LEU A 23 10.65 9.58 -4.68
N GLU A 24 10.31 9.54 -3.40
CA GLU A 24 10.93 8.66 -2.42
C GLU A 24 9.92 7.58 -2.02
N GLU A 25 10.38 6.34 -1.92
CA GLU A 25 9.59 5.20 -1.46
C GLU A 25 9.96 4.86 -0.03
N ILE A 26 8.95 4.74 0.82
CA ILE A 26 9.11 4.37 2.22
C ILE A 26 8.28 3.12 2.50
N ASP A 27 8.94 2.07 2.98
CA ASP A 27 8.24 0.89 3.50
C ASP A 27 7.46 1.26 4.75
N ALA A 28 6.16 0.99 4.73
CA ALA A 28 5.27 1.29 5.83
C ALA A 28 4.16 0.25 5.94
N ARG A 29 3.57 0.12 7.12
CA ARG A 29 2.38 -0.72 7.27
C ARG A 29 1.22 -0.12 6.46
N PRO A 30 0.34 -0.96 5.89
CA PRO A 30 -0.83 -0.48 5.15
C PRO A 30 -1.75 0.41 5.99
N SER A 31 -1.96 0.11 7.27
CA SER A 31 -2.81 0.92 8.16
C SER A 31 -2.34 2.37 8.26
N ASP A 32 -1.03 2.57 8.44
CA ASP A 32 -0.43 3.90 8.58
C ASP A 32 -0.45 4.63 7.23
N SER A 33 -0.12 3.92 6.15
CA SER A 33 -0.13 4.44 4.77
C SER A 33 -1.53 4.90 4.32
N ILE A 34 -2.56 4.10 4.59
CA ILE A 34 -3.96 4.43 4.28
C ILE A 34 -4.41 5.65 5.07
N ALA A 35 -4.09 5.70 6.38
CA ALA A 35 -4.46 6.83 7.22
C ALA A 35 -3.82 8.15 6.72
N ILE A 36 -2.56 8.10 6.28
CA ILE A 36 -1.88 9.24 5.65
C ILE A 36 -2.55 9.60 4.32
N ALA A 37 -2.82 8.63 3.46
CA ALA A 37 -3.43 8.87 2.15
C ALA A 37 -4.81 9.55 2.26
N ILE A 38 -5.65 9.10 3.19
CA ILE A 38 -6.97 9.70 3.45
C ILE A 38 -6.81 11.17 3.86
N ARG A 39 -5.93 11.48 4.82
CA ARG A 39 -5.69 12.86 5.28
C ARG A 39 -5.12 13.75 4.19
N ALA A 40 -4.21 13.21 3.37
CA ALA A 40 -3.57 13.92 2.28
C ALA A 40 -4.44 13.99 1.00
N LYS A 41 -5.60 13.31 0.97
CA LYS A 41 -6.40 13.08 -0.25
C LYS A 41 -5.57 12.48 -1.40
N ALA A 42 -4.62 11.62 -1.04
CA ALA A 42 -3.73 10.96 -1.99
C ALA A 42 -4.38 9.66 -2.51
N PRO A 43 -4.08 9.25 -3.75
CA PRO A 43 -4.62 8.01 -4.31
C PRO A 43 -4.08 6.78 -3.57
N ILE A 44 -4.90 5.74 -3.54
CA ILE A 44 -4.61 4.43 -2.97
C ILE A 44 -4.66 3.41 -4.10
N PHE A 45 -3.60 2.63 -4.24
CA PHE A 45 -3.46 1.56 -5.22
C PHE A 45 -3.15 0.24 -4.51
N ALA A 46 -3.46 -0.87 -5.17
CA ALA A 46 -3.06 -2.21 -4.76
C ALA A 46 -2.61 -2.99 -6.00
N GLU A 47 -1.60 -3.85 -5.84
CA GLU A 47 -1.17 -4.77 -6.88
C GLU A 47 -2.22 -5.87 -7.10
N GLU A 48 -2.40 -6.30 -8.35
CA GLU A 48 -3.38 -7.32 -8.74
C GLU A 48 -3.18 -8.62 -7.94
N GLU A 49 -1.92 -9.07 -7.81
CA GLU A 49 -1.55 -10.27 -7.05
C GLU A 49 -2.02 -10.21 -5.59
N VAL A 50 -2.01 -9.02 -4.98
CA VAL A 50 -2.51 -8.84 -3.61
C VAL A 50 -4.02 -9.07 -3.54
N LEU A 51 -4.76 -8.62 -4.57
CA LEU A 51 -6.22 -8.79 -4.64
C LEU A 51 -6.60 -10.25 -4.93
N GLU A 52 -5.87 -10.93 -5.81
CA GLU A 52 -6.06 -12.35 -6.13
C GLU A 52 -5.82 -13.24 -4.90
N ASN A 53 -4.75 -12.98 -4.14
CA ASN A 53 -4.44 -13.74 -2.92
C ASN A 53 -5.53 -13.63 -1.85
N ILE A 54 -6.22 -12.50 -1.75
CA ILE A 54 -7.35 -12.35 -0.82
C ILE A 54 -8.54 -13.18 -1.30
N SER A 55 -8.84 -13.13 -2.59
CA SER A 55 -9.98 -13.82 -3.17
C SER A 55 -9.89 -15.34 -2.95
N ASN A 56 -8.70 -15.92 -3.13
CA ASN A 56 -8.47 -17.36 -2.92
C ASN A 56 -8.50 -17.80 -1.44
N ASN A 57 -8.28 -16.89 -0.49
CA ASN A 57 -8.29 -17.19 0.94
C ASN A 57 -9.67 -16.97 1.60
N MET A 58 -10.64 -16.44 0.86
CA MET A 58 -12.02 -16.22 1.33
C MET A 58 -13.03 -17.26 0.81
N GLU A 59 -12.57 -18.23 0.02
CA GLU A 59 -13.31 -19.48 -0.30
C GLU A 59 -12.98 -20.58 0.73
#